data_AF-A0A1A0MPR3-F1
#
_entry.id   AF-A0A1A0MPR3-F1
#
_cell.length_a   1.000
_cell.length_b   1.000
_cell.length_c   1.000
_cell.angle_alpha   90.00
_cell.angle_beta   90.00
_cell.angle_gamma   90.00
#
_symmetry.space_group_name_H-M   'P 1'
#
loop_
_entity.id
_entity.type
_entity.pdbx_description
1 polymer ?
#
loop_
_entity_poly.entity_id
_entity_poly.type
_entity_poly.pdbx_seq_one_letter_code
_entity_poly.pdbx_strand_id
1 'polypeptide(L)'
;MWRRGLRRRWLWRLRRVRRMTAGALGPAVGIGWRPEIDLTIERLPGVEFMEVIAEGIRPGALPESLVAVRGRGIPVVPHGISLSLGGAERPESARLKHLGDCAVALGAPLVSEHIAFVRAGDREAGHLLPVPRSRAALDVVVANVRNAQDALPVPLALEHVASVVSWPDDEFTEAQFLREIIERTGAHLLLDVANLYTSAVNFGADPLAALDTLPLDRIAYVHVAGGALRDGVWHDTHTADVAEPILELLAELARRTEVPAVMLERDGAYPAPSVLSRELAAIRAAAGRVGDDAVRPWAAGLDRLPGRVAAEPSDITRRALATAEDSLLQALLGLSGPPPGFDEHRVAVAGAALAHKRAHTHTKMGLRAKLREKFAHKPTSGV
;
A
#
# COMPACT_ATOMS: atom_id res chain seq x y z
N MET A 1 -22.13 -9.31 -21.28
CA MET A 1 -21.53 -10.42 -22.08
C MET A 1 -20.23 -10.99 -21.46
N TRP A 2 -19.95 -10.74 -20.17
CA TRP A 2 -18.70 -11.07 -19.47
C TRP A 2 -18.72 -12.36 -18.63
N ARG A 3 -19.87 -13.05 -18.51
CA ARG A 3 -20.01 -14.28 -17.70
C ARG A 3 -19.58 -15.59 -18.39
N ARG A 4 -19.10 -15.55 -19.65
CA ARG A 4 -18.80 -16.76 -20.44
C ARG A 4 -17.34 -16.92 -20.89
N GLY A 5 -16.47 -15.94 -20.64
CA GLY A 5 -15.06 -15.97 -21.09
C GLY A 5 -14.09 -16.68 -20.14
N LEU A 6 -14.37 -16.74 -18.83
CA LEU A 6 -13.41 -17.25 -17.83
C LEU A 6 -13.30 -18.79 -17.74
N ARG A 7 -14.13 -19.56 -18.44
CA ARG A 7 -14.15 -21.04 -18.33
C ARG A 7 -13.29 -21.79 -19.33
N ARG A 8 -12.54 -21.13 -20.21
CA ARG A 8 -11.72 -21.81 -21.24
C ARG A 8 -10.33 -21.20 -21.38
N ARG A 9 -9.48 -21.44 -20.38
CA ARG A 9 -8.00 -21.40 -20.51
C ARG A 9 -7.27 -22.23 -19.45
N TRP A 10 -7.95 -23.26 -18.94
CA TRP A 10 -7.49 -24.18 -17.89
C TRP A 10 -6.72 -25.40 -18.44
N LEU A 11 -5.83 -25.21 -19.40
CA LEU A 11 -5.04 -26.33 -19.93
C LEU A 11 -3.62 -25.87 -20.31
N TRP A 12 -2.66 -26.40 -19.55
CA TRP A 12 -1.21 -26.45 -19.75
C TRP A 12 -0.35 -25.24 -19.34
N ARG A 13 0.20 -25.32 -18.12
CA ARG A 13 1.65 -25.27 -17.88
C ARG A 13 2.00 -25.92 -16.53
N LEU A 14 2.45 -27.17 -16.60
CA LEU A 14 3.16 -27.86 -15.52
C LEU A 14 4.56 -27.27 -15.39
N ARG A 15 4.94 -26.78 -14.19
CA ARG A 15 6.27 -26.96 -13.56
C ARG A 15 6.44 -26.16 -12.25
N ARG A 16 6.03 -26.76 -11.12
CA ARG A 16 6.88 -27.10 -9.96
C ARG A 16 5.99 -27.86 -8.97
N VAL A 17 6.17 -29.17 -8.88
CA VAL A 17 5.55 -29.97 -7.82
C VAL A 17 6.21 -29.53 -6.52
N ARG A 18 5.45 -28.86 -5.66
CA ARG A 18 5.86 -28.56 -4.29
C ARG A 18 6.00 -29.91 -3.58
N ARG A 19 7.19 -30.22 -3.06
CA ARG A 19 7.30 -31.21 -1.99
C ARG A 19 6.39 -30.72 -0.88
N MET A 20 5.38 -31.52 -0.50
CA MET A 20 4.64 -31.31 0.74
C MET A 20 5.60 -31.51 1.90
N THR A 21 6.32 -30.45 2.28
CA THR A 21 6.96 -30.36 3.58
C THR A 21 5.85 -30.23 4.62
N ALA A 22 6.02 -30.93 5.74
CA ALA A 22 5.06 -31.01 6.84
C ALA A 22 4.44 -29.65 7.19
N GLY A 23 3.10 -29.57 7.13
CA GLY A 23 2.26 -28.51 7.73
C GLY A 23 2.66 -27.07 7.43
N ALA A 24 2.47 -26.58 6.20
CA ALA A 24 2.47 -25.14 5.96
C ALA A 24 1.25 -24.53 6.67
N LEU A 25 1.47 -23.92 7.84
CA LEU A 25 0.43 -23.47 8.75
C LEU A 25 -0.35 -22.21 8.26
N GLY A 26 -0.15 -21.74 7.02
CA GLY A 26 -0.78 -20.55 6.40
C GLY A 26 -0.23 -19.17 6.84
N PRO A 27 -0.51 -18.08 6.11
CA PRO A 27 -0.02 -16.72 6.41
C PRO A 27 -0.59 -16.17 7.72
N ALA A 28 0.15 -15.27 8.37
CA ALA A 28 -0.41 -14.42 9.42
C ALA A 28 -1.49 -13.49 8.82
N VAL A 29 -2.58 -13.26 9.55
CA VAL A 29 -3.63 -12.34 9.09
C VAL A 29 -3.75 -11.15 10.04
N GLY A 30 -3.79 -9.96 9.44
CA GLY A 30 -3.79 -8.68 10.15
C GLY A 30 -4.88 -7.74 9.66
N ILE A 31 -4.97 -6.59 10.32
CA ILE A 31 -5.91 -5.52 9.99
C ILE A 31 -5.25 -4.15 10.21
N GLY A 32 -5.59 -3.18 9.36
CA GLY A 32 -5.16 -1.79 9.53
C GLY A 32 -5.75 -1.18 10.80
N TRP A 33 -4.89 -0.70 11.69
CA TRP A 33 -5.26 0.10 12.85
C TRP A 33 -5.64 1.52 12.43
N ARG A 34 -6.79 1.98 12.91
CA ARG A 34 -7.26 3.36 12.75
C ARG A 34 -7.84 3.84 14.09
N PRO A 35 -7.66 5.13 14.47
CA PRO A 35 -8.18 5.63 15.74
C PRO A 35 -9.68 5.41 15.94
N GLU A 36 -10.46 5.35 14.85
CA GLU A 36 -11.91 5.18 14.88
C GLU A 36 -12.37 3.76 15.27
N ILE A 37 -11.49 2.76 15.15
CA ILE A 37 -11.79 1.34 15.46
C ILE A 37 -10.76 0.72 16.40
N ASP A 38 -10.00 1.54 17.12
CA ASP A 38 -8.86 1.08 17.89
C ASP A 38 -9.23 0.08 19.01
N LEU A 39 -10.30 0.35 19.76
CA LEU A 39 -10.86 -0.54 20.78
C LEU A 39 -11.45 -1.82 20.18
N THR A 40 -12.06 -1.71 18.99
CA THR A 40 -12.60 -2.87 18.27
C THR A 40 -11.46 -3.80 17.87
N ILE A 41 -10.41 -3.24 17.27
CA ILE A 41 -9.23 -3.98 16.81
C ILE A 41 -8.47 -4.59 17.98
N GLU A 42 -8.32 -3.86 19.08
CA GLU A 42 -7.66 -4.39 20.28
C GLU A 42 -8.33 -5.70 20.76
N ARG A 43 -9.66 -5.79 20.66
CA ARG A 43 -10.46 -6.92 21.13
C ARG A 43 -10.80 -7.96 20.06
N LEU A 44 -10.41 -7.72 18.80
CA LEU A 44 -10.76 -8.59 17.68
C LEU A 44 -9.92 -9.88 17.78
N PRO A 45 -10.56 -11.06 17.95
CA PRO A 45 -9.82 -12.32 18.03
C PRO A 45 -9.21 -12.66 16.67
N GLY A 46 -8.07 -13.36 16.71
CA GLY A 46 -7.39 -13.81 15.50
C GLY A 46 -6.78 -12.69 14.67
N VAL A 47 -6.38 -11.58 15.28
CA VAL A 47 -5.47 -10.61 14.63
C VAL A 47 -4.05 -10.94 15.04
N GLU A 48 -3.18 -11.24 14.07
CA GLU A 48 -1.81 -11.69 14.30
C GLU A 48 -0.76 -10.60 14.04
N PHE A 49 -1.13 -9.52 13.35
CA PHE A 49 -0.35 -8.29 13.20
C PHE A 49 -1.26 -7.12 12.86
N MET A 50 -0.75 -5.90 13.01
CA MET A 50 -1.45 -4.69 12.62
C MET A 50 -0.55 -3.77 11.81
N GLU A 51 -1.16 -2.90 11.02
CA GLU A 51 -0.48 -1.78 10.39
C GLU A 51 -1.06 -0.46 10.86
N VAL A 52 -0.24 0.57 10.97
CA VAL A 52 -0.69 1.92 11.29
C VAL A 52 -0.12 2.92 10.31
N ILE A 53 -0.94 3.89 9.88
CA ILE A 53 -0.45 5.03 9.11
C ILE A 53 0.49 5.87 9.99
N ALA A 54 1.77 5.95 9.60
CA ALA A 54 2.82 6.57 10.40
C ALA A 54 2.53 8.05 10.68
N GLU A 55 2.04 8.78 9.69
CA GLU A 55 1.65 10.20 9.78
C GLU A 55 0.47 10.42 10.76
N GLY A 56 -0.28 9.37 11.08
CA GLY A 56 -1.42 9.39 11.99
C GLY A 56 -1.06 9.32 13.46
N ILE A 57 0.19 8.97 13.81
CA ILE A 57 0.63 8.72 15.19
C ILE A 57 1.80 9.62 15.61
N ARG A 58 2.02 9.72 16.92
CA ARG A 58 3.16 10.42 17.50
C ARG A 58 4.07 9.39 18.16
N PRO A 59 5.31 9.19 17.71
CA PRO A 59 6.19 8.14 18.24
C PRO A 59 6.48 8.32 19.74
N GLY A 60 6.58 9.56 20.23
CA GLY A 60 6.76 9.86 21.65
C GLY A 60 5.52 9.69 22.54
N ALA A 61 4.35 9.40 21.95
CA ALA A 61 3.08 9.24 22.68
C ALA A 61 2.14 8.32 21.88
N LEU A 62 2.45 7.02 21.89
CA LEU A 62 1.64 6.02 21.22
C LEU A 62 0.24 5.92 21.85
N PRO A 63 -0.83 5.75 21.05
CA PRO A 63 -2.15 5.35 21.53
C PRO A 63 -2.11 4.14 22.47
N GLU A 64 -2.90 4.15 23.53
CA GLU A 64 -2.95 3.07 24.54
C GLU A 64 -3.29 1.71 23.91
N SER A 65 -4.20 1.68 22.93
CA SER A 65 -4.56 0.48 22.18
C SER A 65 -3.36 -0.13 21.45
N LEU A 66 -2.47 0.69 20.85
CA LEU A 66 -1.24 0.20 20.23
C LEU A 66 -0.23 -0.31 21.27
N VAL A 67 -0.15 0.31 22.44
CA VAL A 67 0.67 -0.19 23.56
C VAL A 67 0.15 -1.55 24.05
N ALA A 68 -1.17 -1.71 24.21
CA ALA A 68 -1.80 -2.95 24.63
C ALA A 68 -1.61 -4.09 23.61
N VAL A 69 -1.79 -3.80 22.32
CA VAL A 69 -1.53 -4.74 21.21
C VAL A 69 -0.08 -5.23 21.25
N ARG A 70 0.87 -4.31 21.36
CA ARG A 70 2.30 -4.64 21.45
C ARG A 70 2.64 -5.43 22.71
N GLY A 71 2.02 -5.09 23.84
CA GLY A 71 2.18 -5.83 25.11
C GLY A 71 1.76 -7.30 25.02
N ARG A 72 0.92 -7.66 24.04
CA ARG A 72 0.54 -9.05 23.72
C ARG A 72 1.45 -9.73 22.70
N GLY A 73 2.52 -9.06 22.26
CA GLY A 73 3.45 -9.58 21.24
C GLY A 73 2.93 -9.51 19.80
N ILE A 74 1.84 -8.78 19.54
CA ILE A 74 1.32 -8.57 18.18
C ILE A 74 2.19 -7.47 17.51
N PRO A 75 2.90 -7.77 16.42
CA PRO A 75 3.72 -6.78 15.72
C PRO A 75 2.85 -5.71 15.07
N VAL A 76 3.36 -4.47 15.09
CA VAL A 76 2.72 -3.32 14.45
C VAL A 76 3.69 -2.73 13.42
N VAL A 77 3.28 -2.68 12.16
CA VAL A 77 4.06 -2.13 11.05
C VAL A 77 3.62 -0.68 10.81
N PRO A 78 4.52 0.31 10.88
CA PRO A 78 4.22 1.65 10.40
C PRO A 78 4.29 1.67 8.87
N HIS A 79 3.23 2.21 8.28
CA HIS A 79 3.07 2.39 6.85
C HIS A 79 3.00 3.89 6.54
N GLY A 80 3.93 4.36 5.72
CA GLY A 80 4.02 5.75 5.29
C GLY A 80 3.17 6.02 4.06
N ILE A 81 2.67 7.25 3.96
CA ILE A 81 1.87 7.71 2.82
C ILE A 81 2.37 9.05 2.25
N SER A 82 3.57 9.48 2.63
CA SER A 82 3.98 10.87 2.41
C SER A 82 5.43 11.10 2.01
N LEU A 83 6.25 10.05 1.87
CA LEU A 83 7.63 10.19 1.43
C LEU A 83 7.77 10.60 -0.04
N SER A 84 6.78 10.29 -0.88
CA SER A 84 6.82 10.54 -2.33
C SER A 84 8.04 9.89 -2.99
N LEU A 85 8.30 8.61 -2.70
CA LEU A 85 9.46 7.90 -3.25
C LEU A 85 9.48 7.90 -4.79
N GLY A 86 8.30 8.01 -5.39
CA GLY A 86 8.08 8.17 -6.82
C GLY A 86 8.42 9.54 -7.41
N GLY A 87 8.57 10.57 -6.57
CA GLY A 87 8.71 11.96 -6.99
C GLY A 87 10.11 12.31 -7.49
N ALA A 88 10.21 13.37 -8.30
CA ALA A 88 11.48 13.87 -8.81
C ALA A 88 12.48 14.31 -7.74
N GLU A 89 11.96 14.89 -6.65
CA GLU A 89 12.74 15.36 -5.52
C GLU A 89 13.12 14.22 -4.56
N ARG A 90 14.22 14.41 -3.82
CA ARG A 90 14.62 13.45 -2.78
C ARG A 90 13.60 13.43 -1.63
N PRO A 91 13.39 12.29 -0.96
CA PRO A 91 12.51 12.22 0.20
C PRO A 91 12.94 13.20 1.29
N GLU A 92 11.98 13.89 1.90
CA GLU A 92 12.25 14.91 2.91
C GLU A 92 12.78 14.29 4.21
N SER A 93 13.95 14.75 4.68
CA SER A 93 14.63 14.20 5.86
C SER A 93 13.75 14.19 7.12
N ALA A 94 12.88 15.18 7.30
CA ALA A 94 11.97 15.24 8.44
C ALA A 94 10.92 14.11 8.42
N ARG A 95 10.40 13.76 7.24
CA ARG A 95 9.42 12.67 7.07
C ARG A 95 10.07 11.30 7.21
N LEU A 96 11.28 11.13 6.65
CA LEU A 96 12.09 9.94 6.87
C LEU A 96 12.37 9.72 8.35
N LYS A 97 12.77 10.78 9.07
CA LYS A 97 12.98 10.73 10.52
C LYS A 97 11.70 10.32 11.25
N HIS A 98 10.55 10.90 10.90
CA HIS A 98 9.27 10.56 11.52
C HIS A 98 8.91 9.08 11.32
N LEU A 99 9.05 8.55 10.11
CA LEU A 99 8.80 7.13 9.83
C LEU A 99 9.76 6.22 10.60
N GLY A 100 11.04 6.58 10.66
CA GLY A 100 12.04 5.86 11.46
C GLY A 100 11.75 5.89 12.97
N ASP A 101 11.39 7.05 13.51
CA ASP A 101 10.99 7.21 14.91
C ASP A 101 9.74 6.36 15.23
N CYS A 102 8.77 6.27 14.30
CA CYS A 102 7.60 5.40 14.44
C CYS A 102 8.00 3.93 14.49
N ALA A 103 8.92 3.50 13.62
CA ALA A 103 9.44 2.13 13.62
C ALA A 103 10.09 1.77 14.96
N VAL A 104 10.93 2.66 15.49
CA VAL A 104 11.56 2.48 16.80
C VAL A 104 10.53 2.43 17.92
N ALA A 105 9.60 3.39 17.96
CA ALA A 105 8.58 3.47 18.99
C ALA A 105 7.70 2.22 19.03
N LEU A 106 7.36 1.66 17.86
CA LEU A 106 6.56 0.45 17.71
C LEU A 106 7.37 -0.85 17.86
N GLY A 107 8.71 -0.79 17.86
CA GLY A 107 9.55 -1.99 17.76
C GLY A 107 9.21 -2.78 16.49
N ALA A 108 8.96 -2.06 15.39
CA ALA A 108 8.47 -2.64 14.16
C ALA A 108 9.56 -3.47 13.44
N PRO A 109 9.22 -4.62 12.86
CA PRO A 109 10.19 -5.45 12.15
C PRO A 109 10.57 -4.88 10.77
N LEU A 110 9.72 -4.03 10.20
CA LEU A 110 9.93 -3.30 8.95
C LEU A 110 9.08 -2.02 8.97
N VAL A 111 9.29 -1.17 7.97
CA VAL A 111 8.34 -0.13 7.58
C VAL A 111 7.88 -0.37 6.15
N SER A 112 6.73 0.17 5.76
CA SER A 112 6.28 0.19 4.37
C SER A 112 5.99 1.60 3.88
N GLU A 113 6.07 1.80 2.56
CA GLU A 113 5.75 3.06 1.89
C GLU A 113 5.39 2.81 0.42
N HIS A 114 4.73 3.77 -0.21
CA HIS A 114 4.31 3.70 -1.60
C HIS A 114 5.35 4.15 -2.62
N ILE A 115 5.34 3.46 -3.76
CA ILE A 115 5.92 3.91 -5.02
C ILE A 115 4.90 4.85 -5.67
N ALA A 116 4.84 6.06 -5.14
CA ALA A 116 3.96 7.13 -5.59
C ALA A 116 4.67 8.47 -5.50
N PHE A 117 4.21 9.45 -6.27
CA PHE A 117 4.50 10.84 -5.98
C PHE A 117 3.31 11.45 -5.25
N VAL A 118 3.55 12.27 -4.22
CA VAL A 118 2.49 13.00 -3.49
C VAL A 118 2.63 14.51 -3.59
N ARG A 119 3.72 14.97 -4.21
CA ARG A 119 4.04 16.38 -4.42
C ARG A 119 4.70 16.57 -5.77
N ALA A 120 4.44 17.71 -6.38
CA ALA A 120 5.17 18.19 -7.53
C ALA A 120 5.15 19.73 -7.52
N GLY A 121 6.26 20.35 -7.95
CA GLY A 121 6.43 21.79 -7.80
C GLY A 121 6.33 22.24 -6.33
N ASP A 122 5.54 23.26 -6.08
CA ASP A 122 5.23 23.80 -4.74
C ASP A 122 3.93 23.21 -4.13
N ARG A 123 3.39 22.13 -4.71
CA ARG A 123 2.06 21.61 -4.39
C ARG A 123 2.11 20.22 -3.77
N GLU A 124 1.31 20.06 -2.71
CA GLU A 124 0.90 18.76 -2.19
C GLU A 124 -0.35 18.29 -2.93
N ALA A 125 -0.34 17.05 -3.43
CA ALA A 125 -1.49 16.40 -4.04
C ALA A 125 -2.56 16.08 -2.99
N GLY A 126 -2.14 15.75 -1.76
CA GLY A 126 -3.03 15.29 -0.70
C GLY A 126 -3.52 13.85 -0.89
N HIS A 127 -2.93 13.13 -1.85
CA HIS A 127 -3.13 11.71 -2.10
C HIS A 127 -1.97 11.14 -2.94
N LEU A 128 -1.89 9.81 -3.01
CA LEU A 128 -0.89 9.06 -3.76
C LEU A 128 -1.20 9.15 -5.27
N LEU A 129 -0.21 9.52 -6.07
CA LEU A 129 -0.32 9.61 -7.53
C LEU A 129 0.61 8.61 -8.22
N PRO A 130 0.19 8.06 -9.38
CA PRO A 130 0.94 7.03 -10.08
C PRO A 130 2.22 7.60 -10.69
N VAL A 131 3.31 6.85 -10.65
CA VAL A 131 4.59 7.26 -11.26
C VAL A 131 4.65 6.88 -12.75
N PRO A 132 5.36 7.65 -13.59
CA PRO A 132 5.70 7.19 -14.94
C PRO A 132 6.60 5.97 -14.86
N ARG A 133 6.30 4.93 -15.64
CA ARG A 133 7.07 3.68 -15.69
C ARG A 133 8.08 3.74 -16.83
N SER A 134 8.86 4.81 -16.88
CA SER A 134 9.99 4.99 -17.79
C SER A 134 11.32 4.59 -17.13
N ARG A 135 12.38 4.34 -17.91
CA ARG A 135 13.74 4.10 -17.41
C ARG A 135 14.25 5.29 -16.61
N ALA A 136 13.97 6.52 -17.08
CA ALA A 136 14.35 7.75 -16.41
C ALA A 136 13.71 7.86 -15.01
N ALA A 137 12.40 7.57 -14.92
CA ALA A 137 11.70 7.56 -13.65
C ALA A 137 12.17 6.42 -12.73
N LEU A 138 12.39 5.22 -13.29
CA LEU A 138 12.93 4.08 -12.56
C LEU A 138 14.25 4.43 -11.86
N ASP A 139 15.18 5.11 -12.54
CA ASP A 139 16.46 5.51 -11.95
C ASP A 139 16.27 6.50 -10.79
N VAL A 140 15.29 7.41 -10.89
CA VAL A 140 14.93 8.34 -9.80
C VAL A 140 14.31 7.61 -8.62
N VAL A 141 13.32 6.74 -8.85
CA VAL A 141 12.68 5.95 -7.78
C VAL A 141 13.71 5.08 -7.06
N VAL A 142 14.59 4.39 -7.79
CA VAL A 142 15.65 3.57 -7.20
C VAL A 142 16.57 4.40 -6.30
N ALA A 143 16.99 5.59 -6.73
CA ALA A 143 17.81 6.49 -5.92
C ALA A 143 17.08 6.97 -4.65
N ASN A 144 15.79 7.32 -4.78
CA ASN A 144 14.97 7.77 -3.65
C ASN A 144 14.72 6.63 -2.63
N VAL A 145 14.45 5.41 -3.11
CA VAL A 145 14.29 4.22 -2.27
C VAL A 145 15.57 3.95 -1.47
N ARG A 146 16.74 4.02 -2.11
CA ARG A 146 18.02 3.85 -1.40
C ARG A 146 18.25 4.92 -0.35
N ASN A 147 17.99 6.18 -0.70
CA ASN A 147 18.07 7.28 0.26
C ASN A 147 17.17 7.03 1.49
N ALA A 148 15.97 6.50 1.27
CA ALA A 148 15.09 6.09 2.36
C ALA A 148 15.66 4.91 3.16
N GLN A 149 16.14 3.84 2.51
CA GLN A 149 16.74 2.68 3.18
C GLN A 149 17.96 3.03 4.04
N ASP A 150 18.77 4.01 3.60
CA ASP A 150 19.93 4.51 4.35
C ASP A 150 19.52 5.26 5.62
N ALA A 151 18.40 5.99 5.57
CA ALA A 151 17.90 6.80 6.69
C ALA A 151 17.04 6.01 7.69
N LEU A 152 16.37 4.95 7.23
CA LEU A 152 15.45 4.15 8.05
C LEU A 152 16.22 3.16 8.94
N PRO A 153 15.72 2.83 10.14
CA PRO A 153 16.40 1.92 11.07
C PRO A 153 16.12 0.43 10.80
N VAL A 154 15.12 0.12 9.97
CA VAL A 154 14.61 -1.23 9.69
C VAL A 154 14.43 -1.43 8.18
N PRO A 155 14.23 -2.66 7.67
CA PRO A 155 13.93 -2.88 6.26
C PRO A 155 12.70 -2.11 5.77
N LEU A 156 12.71 -1.77 4.48
CA LEU A 156 11.64 -1.08 3.77
C LEU A 156 10.91 -2.05 2.84
N ALA A 157 9.58 -2.12 2.96
CA ALA A 157 8.70 -2.74 1.97
C ALA A 157 8.04 -1.67 1.09
N LEU A 158 7.95 -1.93 -0.21
CA LEU A 158 7.41 -0.98 -1.19
C LEU A 158 6.07 -1.46 -1.72
N GLU A 159 5.10 -0.55 -1.72
CA GLU A 159 3.76 -0.78 -2.23
C GLU A 159 3.53 -0.05 -3.54
N HIS A 160 2.78 -0.69 -4.45
CA HIS A 160 2.31 -0.06 -5.68
C HIS A 160 0.89 0.46 -5.46
N VAL A 161 0.51 1.51 -6.18
CA VAL A 161 -0.81 2.14 -6.04
C VAL A 161 -1.75 1.73 -7.17
N ALA A 162 -3.05 1.60 -6.87
CA ALA A 162 -4.07 1.61 -7.91
C ALA A 162 -4.07 2.95 -8.64
N SER A 163 -4.13 2.90 -9.97
CA SER A 163 -4.25 4.09 -10.80
C SER A 163 -5.55 4.11 -11.61
N VAL A 164 -6.01 5.31 -11.89
CA VAL A 164 -7.08 5.60 -12.87
C VAL A 164 -6.49 6.15 -14.18
N VAL A 165 -5.28 6.72 -14.14
CA VAL A 165 -4.55 7.27 -15.29
C VAL A 165 -3.34 6.42 -15.64
N SER A 166 -2.95 6.38 -16.92
CA SER A 166 -1.69 5.80 -17.36
C SER A 166 -0.83 6.90 -17.95
N TRP A 167 0.48 6.81 -17.72
CA TRP A 167 1.43 7.70 -18.37
C TRP A 167 1.60 7.29 -19.83
N PRO A 168 1.62 8.25 -20.78
CA PRO A 168 1.62 7.94 -22.21
C PRO A 168 2.89 7.20 -22.68
N ASP A 169 4.03 7.51 -22.06
CA ASP A 169 5.34 6.98 -22.45
C ASP A 169 5.84 5.89 -21.51
N ASP A 170 4.93 5.08 -20.94
CA ASP A 170 5.30 3.94 -20.12
C ASP A 170 6.13 2.92 -20.92
N GLU A 171 7.32 2.60 -20.42
CA GLU A 171 8.26 1.67 -21.05
C GLU A 171 8.24 0.28 -20.39
N PHE A 172 7.65 0.19 -19.20
CA PHE A 172 7.47 -1.03 -18.42
C PHE A 172 6.01 -1.24 -18.08
N THR A 173 5.58 -2.50 -18.05
CA THR A 173 4.36 -2.87 -17.31
C THR A 173 4.57 -2.63 -15.80
N GLU A 174 3.47 -2.54 -15.03
CA GLU A 174 3.53 -2.41 -13.57
C GLU A 174 4.44 -3.46 -12.91
N ALA A 175 4.23 -4.73 -13.24
CA ALA A 175 4.98 -5.84 -12.66
C ALA A 175 6.47 -5.80 -13.06
N GLN A 176 6.80 -5.38 -14.29
CA GLN A 176 8.19 -5.20 -14.71
C GLN A 176 8.86 -4.04 -13.95
N PHE A 177 8.17 -2.92 -13.80
CA PHE A 177 8.66 -1.75 -13.08
C PHE A 177 8.94 -2.08 -11.60
N LEU A 178 7.99 -2.78 -10.95
CA LEU A 178 8.16 -3.25 -9.57
C LEU A 178 9.32 -4.23 -9.43
N ARG A 179 9.45 -5.21 -10.34
CA ARG A 179 10.60 -6.12 -10.37
C ARG A 179 11.92 -5.35 -10.44
N GLU A 180 12.04 -4.40 -11.36
CA GLU A 180 13.26 -3.61 -11.52
C GLU A 180 13.62 -2.82 -10.26
N ILE A 181 12.64 -2.16 -9.62
CA ILE A 181 12.88 -1.43 -8.36
C ILE A 181 13.37 -2.38 -7.28
N ILE A 182 12.66 -3.48 -7.05
CA ILE A 182 12.97 -4.46 -6.00
C ILE A 182 14.34 -5.10 -6.22
N GLU A 183 14.66 -5.51 -7.45
CA GLU A 183 15.97 -6.12 -7.77
C GLU A 183 17.14 -5.13 -7.64
N ARG A 184 16.94 -3.85 -7.96
CA ARG A 184 18.00 -2.82 -7.87
C ARG A 184 18.21 -2.27 -6.46
N THR A 185 17.21 -2.35 -5.59
CA THR A 185 17.25 -1.76 -4.24
C THR A 185 17.38 -2.80 -3.14
N GLY A 186 16.97 -4.05 -3.39
CA GLY A 186 16.86 -5.07 -2.35
C GLY A 186 15.76 -4.77 -1.33
N ALA A 187 14.86 -3.81 -1.59
CA ALA A 187 13.68 -3.58 -0.78
C ALA A 187 12.74 -4.79 -0.85
N HIS A 188 11.87 -4.93 0.16
CA HIS A 188 10.81 -5.93 0.15
C HIS A 188 9.59 -5.41 -0.64
N LEU A 189 8.72 -6.32 -1.05
CA LEU A 189 7.48 -5.99 -1.75
C LEU A 189 6.30 -6.07 -0.78
N LEU A 190 5.55 -4.98 -0.67
CA LEU A 190 4.18 -4.98 -0.16
C LEU A 190 3.24 -5.11 -1.36
N LEU A 191 2.69 -6.30 -1.57
CA LEU A 191 1.84 -6.56 -2.72
C LEU A 191 0.38 -6.33 -2.35
N ASP A 192 -0.22 -5.29 -2.89
CA ASP A 192 -1.67 -5.12 -2.83
C ASP A 192 -2.39 -5.86 -3.98
N VAL A 193 -3.15 -6.90 -3.65
CA VAL A 193 -3.91 -7.65 -4.67
C VAL A 193 -5.19 -6.92 -5.11
N ALA A 194 -5.73 -6.01 -4.29
CA ALA A 194 -6.84 -5.14 -4.69
C ALA A 194 -6.38 -4.09 -5.70
N ASN A 195 -5.18 -3.53 -5.53
CA ASN A 195 -4.56 -2.65 -6.53
C ASN A 195 -4.28 -3.38 -7.84
N LEU A 196 -3.73 -4.60 -7.78
CA LEU A 196 -3.49 -5.41 -8.98
C LEU A 196 -4.79 -5.74 -9.74
N TYR A 197 -5.86 -6.08 -9.02
CA TYR A 197 -7.18 -6.29 -9.60
C TYR A 197 -7.75 -5.00 -10.20
N THR A 198 -7.60 -3.86 -9.51
CA THR A 198 -8.03 -2.55 -9.99
C THR A 198 -7.34 -2.18 -11.30
N SER A 199 -6.02 -2.36 -11.39
CA SER A 199 -5.25 -2.16 -12.61
C SER A 199 -5.71 -3.08 -13.74
N ALA A 200 -6.03 -4.35 -13.45
CA ALA A 200 -6.58 -5.29 -14.43
C ALA A 200 -7.93 -4.83 -15.01
N VAL A 201 -8.85 -4.40 -14.15
CA VAL A 201 -10.18 -3.91 -14.58
C VAL A 201 -10.06 -2.60 -15.35
N ASN A 202 -9.25 -1.66 -14.84
CA ASN A 202 -9.17 -0.31 -15.42
C ASN A 202 -8.40 -0.28 -16.73
N PHE A 203 -7.35 -1.08 -16.90
CA PHE A 203 -6.46 -0.99 -18.06
C PHE A 203 -6.46 -2.25 -18.93
N GLY A 204 -7.34 -3.22 -18.64
CA GLY A 204 -7.41 -4.49 -19.38
C GLY A 204 -6.15 -5.35 -19.21
N ALA A 205 -5.40 -5.15 -18.12
CA ALA A 205 -4.22 -5.95 -17.81
C ALA A 205 -4.61 -7.37 -17.34
N ASP A 206 -3.69 -8.32 -17.49
CA ASP A 206 -3.86 -9.68 -16.97
C ASP A 206 -3.18 -9.79 -15.60
N PRO A 207 -3.93 -9.90 -14.49
CA PRO A 207 -3.35 -9.96 -13.15
C PRO A 207 -2.55 -11.24 -12.94
N LEU A 208 -2.85 -12.32 -13.67
CA LEU A 208 -2.09 -13.59 -13.57
C LEU A 208 -0.74 -13.48 -14.26
N ALA A 209 -0.68 -12.82 -15.42
CA ALA A 209 0.57 -12.51 -16.09
C ALA A 209 1.45 -11.56 -15.24
N ALA A 210 0.83 -10.64 -14.51
CA ALA A 210 1.54 -9.79 -13.55
C ALA A 210 2.11 -10.62 -12.39
N LEU A 211 1.35 -11.55 -11.80
CA LEU A 211 1.86 -12.48 -10.77
C LEU A 211 3.04 -13.33 -11.27
N ASP A 212 3.01 -13.76 -12.54
CA ASP A 212 4.13 -14.50 -13.15
C ASP A 212 5.40 -13.62 -13.34
N THR A 213 5.23 -12.30 -13.34
CA THR A 213 6.31 -11.31 -13.54
C THR A 213 6.80 -10.69 -12.25
N LEU A 214 6.02 -10.64 -11.17
CA LEU A 214 6.41 -10.02 -9.90
C LEU A 214 7.52 -10.81 -9.17
N PRO A 215 8.37 -10.16 -8.35
CA PRO A 215 9.36 -10.82 -7.51
C PRO A 215 8.70 -11.44 -6.27
N LEU A 216 7.94 -12.53 -6.46
CA LEU A 216 7.09 -13.12 -5.41
C LEU A 216 7.88 -13.66 -4.19
N ASP A 217 9.18 -13.92 -4.34
CA ASP A 217 10.10 -14.31 -3.26
C ASP A 217 10.53 -13.13 -2.38
N ARG A 218 10.15 -11.90 -2.74
CA ARG A 218 10.44 -10.66 -2.01
C ARG A 218 9.22 -10.09 -1.29
N ILE A 219 8.08 -10.79 -1.32
CA ILE A 219 6.88 -10.35 -0.62
C ILE A 219 7.17 -10.33 0.89
N ALA A 220 7.07 -9.16 1.51
CA ALA A 220 6.97 -9.06 2.95
C ALA A 220 5.55 -9.44 3.36
N TYR A 221 4.55 -8.70 2.90
CA TYR A 221 3.16 -8.99 3.18
C TYR A 221 2.25 -8.48 2.06
N VAL A 222 0.97 -8.82 2.16
CA VAL A 222 -0.03 -8.58 1.13
C VAL A 222 -1.15 -7.71 1.67
N HIS A 223 -1.57 -6.71 0.91
CA HIS A 223 -2.81 -5.97 1.18
C HIS A 223 -3.98 -6.56 0.43
N VAL A 224 -5.13 -6.53 1.10
CA VAL A 224 -6.44 -6.85 0.54
C VAL A 224 -7.40 -5.77 0.99
N ALA A 225 -8.03 -5.11 0.04
CA ALA A 225 -9.10 -4.15 0.26
C ALA A 225 -10.36 -4.55 -0.54
N GLY A 226 -11.46 -3.84 -0.29
CA GLY A 226 -12.64 -3.91 -1.15
C GLY A 226 -12.57 -2.87 -2.27
N GLY A 227 -13.51 -2.92 -3.20
CA GLY A 227 -13.56 -1.96 -4.30
C GLY A 227 -14.95 -1.82 -4.87
N ALA A 228 -15.15 -0.77 -5.66
CA ALA A 228 -16.43 -0.47 -6.29
C ALA A 228 -16.24 0.08 -7.70
N LEU A 229 -17.04 -0.45 -8.64
CA LEU A 229 -17.16 0.11 -9.98
C LEU A 229 -18.04 1.37 -9.93
N ARG A 230 -17.51 2.51 -10.39
CA ARG A 230 -18.25 3.77 -10.53
C ARG A 230 -17.93 4.39 -11.88
N ASP A 231 -18.96 4.76 -12.64
CA ASP A 231 -18.81 5.42 -13.94
C ASP A 231 -17.87 4.69 -14.92
N GLY A 232 -17.86 3.35 -14.88
CA GLY A 232 -17.02 2.51 -15.74
C GLY A 232 -15.55 2.37 -15.27
N VAL A 233 -15.18 2.98 -14.14
CA VAL A 233 -13.85 2.89 -13.53
C VAL A 233 -13.96 2.15 -12.20
N TRP A 234 -13.10 1.15 -12.00
CA TRP A 234 -12.98 0.47 -10.72
C TRP A 234 -12.16 1.35 -9.78
N HIS A 235 -12.75 1.68 -8.65
CA HIS A 235 -12.08 2.36 -7.56
C HIS A 235 -11.77 1.34 -6.48
N ASP A 236 -10.50 1.26 -6.11
CA ASP A 236 -10.13 0.64 -4.86
C ASP A 236 -10.67 1.50 -3.71
N THR A 237 -11.57 0.93 -2.91
CA THR A 237 -12.25 1.64 -1.84
C THR A 237 -12.14 0.84 -0.57
N HIS A 238 -11.40 1.38 0.39
CA HIS A 238 -11.16 0.72 1.67
C HIS A 238 -12.39 0.85 2.60
N THR A 239 -13.59 1.03 2.05
CA THR A 239 -14.87 1.17 2.74
C THR A 239 -15.91 0.12 2.30
N ALA A 240 -15.59 -0.70 1.31
CA ALA A 240 -16.44 -1.77 0.80
C ALA A 240 -15.93 -3.15 1.20
N ASP A 241 -16.82 -4.14 1.32
CA ASP A 241 -16.43 -5.52 1.60
C ASP A 241 -15.43 -6.06 0.54
N VAL A 242 -14.56 -6.98 0.95
CA VAL A 242 -13.61 -7.63 0.03
C VAL A 242 -14.38 -8.41 -1.03
N ALA A 243 -14.16 -8.06 -2.30
CA ALA A 243 -14.86 -8.69 -3.41
C ALA A 243 -14.30 -10.08 -3.73
N GLU A 244 -15.16 -11.02 -4.13
CA GLU A 244 -14.77 -12.39 -4.49
C GLU A 244 -13.61 -12.47 -5.50
N PRO A 245 -13.55 -11.66 -6.58
CA PRO A 245 -12.42 -11.71 -7.52
C PRO A 245 -11.06 -11.37 -6.88
N ILE A 246 -11.04 -10.56 -5.82
CA ILE A 246 -9.82 -10.21 -5.08
C ILE A 246 -9.39 -11.41 -4.22
N LEU A 247 -10.34 -12.11 -3.58
CA LEU A 247 -10.06 -13.35 -2.86
C LEU A 247 -9.58 -14.47 -3.79
N GLU A 248 -10.16 -14.59 -4.99
CA GLU A 248 -9.71 -15.53 -6.02
C GLU A 248 -8.26 -15.23 -6.45
N LEU A 249 -7.91 -13.95 -6.62
CA LEU A 249 -6.56 -13.51 -6.96
C LEU A 249 -5.57 -13.78 -5.81
N LEU A 250 -5.96 -13.55 -4.56
CA LEU A 250 -5.17 -13.93 -3.39
C LEU A 250 -4.91 -15.44 -3.34
N ALA A 251 -5.93 -16.26 -3.62
CA ALA A 251 -5.78 -17.72 -3.66
C ALA A 251 -4.83 -18.16 -4.78
N GLU A 252 -4.84 -17.45 -5.90
CA GLU A 252 -3.97 -17.70 -7.04
C GLU A 252 -2.51 -17.26 -6.77
N LEU A 253 -2.31 -16.19 -5.99
CA LEU A 253 -1.00 -15.83 -5.42
C LEU A 253 -0.49 -16.92 -4.46
N ALA A 254 -1.32 -17.37 -3.53
CA ALA A 254 -0.96 -18.41 -2.54
C ALA A 254 -0.63 -19.78 -3.17
N ARG A 255 -1.14 -20.04 -4.39
CA ARG A 255 -0.75 -21.21 -5.20
C ARG A 255 0.65 -21.08 -5.81
N ARG A 256 1.14 -19.86 -6.09
CA ARG A 256 2.45 -19.61 -6.70
C ARG A 256 3.59 -19.50 -5.69
N THR A 257 3.33 -18.92 -4.52
CA THR A 257 4.35 -18.63 -3.52
C THR A 257 3.85 -18.84 -2.09
N GLU A 258 4.77 -18.93 -1.14
CA GLU A 258 4.44 -18.77 0.28
C GLU A 258 4.14 -17.31 0.55
N VAL A 259 2.90 -17.03 0.97
CA VAL A 259 2.49 -15.70 1.42
C VAL A 259 2.83 -15.62 2.91
N PRO A 260 3.68 -14.67 3.37
CA PRO A 260 4.03 -14.59 4.79
C PRO A 260 2.88 -14.05 5.64
N ALA A 261 2.23 -13.00 5.14
CA ALA A 261 1.14 -12.33 5.82
C ALA A 261 0.19 -11.62 4.86
N VAL A 262 -1.08 -11.48 5.28
CA VAL A 262 -2.13 -10.77 4.55
C VAL A 262 -2.85 -9.81 5.50
N MET A 263 -3.04 -8.57 5.07
CA MET A 263 -3.75 -7.56 5.84
C MET A 263 -5.03 -7.13 5.15
N LEU A 264 -6.12 -7.05 5.92
CA LEU A 264 -7.32 -6.33 5.51
C LEU A 264 -7.12 -4.82 5.70
N GLU A 265 -7.20 -4.08 4.60
CA GLU A 265 -7.19 -2.61 4.62
C GLU A 265 -8.62 -2.06 4.65
N ARG A 266 -8.93 -1.30 5.70
CA ARG A 266 -10.25 -0.74 5.99
C ARG A 266 -10.07 0.66 6.59
N ASP A 267 -10.40 1.71 5.83
CA ASP A 267 -10.12 3.12 6.20
C ASP A 267 -11.36 3.97 6.49
N GLY A 268 -12.54 3.35 6.43
CA GLY A 268 -13.79 4.02 6.70
C GLY A 268 -14.97 3.09 6.55
N ALA A 269 -16.17 3.64 6.80
CA ALA A 269 -17.43 2.89 6.82
C ALA A 269 -17.32 1.59 7.64
N TYR A 270 -16.67 1.68 8.81
CA TYR A 270 -16.31 0.52 9.61
C TYR A 270 -17.54 -0.32 9.98
N PRO A 271 -17.60 -1.59 9.57
CA PRO A 271 -18.75 -2.44 9.84
C PRO A 271 -18.69 -2.97 11.28
N ALA A 272 -19.72 -3.72 11.67
CA ALA A 272 -19.72 -4.39 12.97
C ALA A 272 -18.53 -5.36 13.10
N PRO A 273 -18.00 -5.60 14.31
CA PRO A 273 -16.85 -6.48 14.52
C PRO A 273 -17.03 -7.89 13.93
N SER A 274 -18.26 -8.42 13.95
CA SER A 274 -18.59 -9.73 13.38
C SER A 274 -18.45 -9.78 11.85
N VAL A 275 -18.59 -8.65 11.16
CA VAL A 275 -18.34 -8.53 9.71
C VAL A 275 -16.84 -8.61 9.46
N LEU A 276 -16.04 -7.81 10.19
CA LEU A 276 -14.58 -7.84 10.10
C LEU A 276 -14.03 -9.25 10.37
N SER A 277 -14.53 -9.94 11.40
CA SER A 277 -14.13 -11.33 11.68
C SER A 277 -14.44 -12.28 10.50
N ARG A 278 -15.56 -12.10 9.80
CA ARG A 278 -15.88 -12.90 8.61
C ARG A 278 -14.96 -12.57 7.43
N GLU A 279 -14.64 -11.30 7.21
CA GLU A 279 -13.68 -10.91 6.17
C GLU A 279 -12.29 -11.49 6.43
N LEU A 280 -11.80 -11.41 7.67
CA LEU A 280 -10.53 -12.03 8.06
C LEU A 280 -10.57 -13.55 7.87
N ALA A 281 -11.68 -14.22 8.20
CA ALA A 281 -11.84 -15.65 7.95
C ALA A 281 -11.84 -16.00 6.45
N ALA A 282 -12.47 -15.17 5.61
CA ALA A 282 -12.45 -15.34 4.16
C ALA A 282 -11.03 -15.18 3.59
N ILE A 283 -10.27 -14.20 4.08
CA ILE A 283 -8.85 -13.99 3.74
C ILE A 283 -8.01 -15.21 4.14
N ARG A 284 -8.18 -15.74 5.36
CA ARG A 284 -7.50 -16.96 5.82
C ARG A 284 -7.77 -18.14 4.87
N ALA A 285 -9.04 -18.34 4.50
CA ALA A 285 -9.45 -19.41 3.61
C ALA A 285 -8.85 -19.25 2.21
N ALA A 286 -8.95 -18.05 1.63
CA ALA A 286 -8.39 -17.74 0.31
C ALA A 286 -6.88 -17.96 0.26
N ALA A 287 -6.15 -17.56 1.31
CA ALA A 287 -4.71 -17.76 1.37
C ALA A 287 -4.27 -19.20 1.75
N GLY A 288 -5.22 -20.14 1.84
CA GLY A 288 -4.95 -21.56 2.05
C GLY A 288 -4.55 -21.94 3.48
N ARG A 289 -4.92 -21.14 4.48
CA ARG A 289 -4.61 -21.44 5.89
C ARG A 289 -5.53 -22.53 6.45
N VAL A 290 -4.91 -23.49 7.13
CA VAL A 290 -5.57 -24.55 7.91
C VAL A 290 -4.95 -24.58 9.32
N GLY A 291 -5.77 -24.44 10.37
CA GLY A 291 -5.33 -24.49 11.78
C GLY A 291 -5.61 -23.21 12.58
N ASP A 292 -5.20 -23.19 13.86
CA ASP A 292 -5.58 -22.17 14.86
C ASP A 292 -4.95 -20.78 14.62
N ASP A 293 -5.63 -19.76 15.17
CA ASP A 293 -5.27 -18.34 15.15
C ASP A 293 -4.21 -17.99 16.21
N ALA A 294 -3.02 -18.57 16.09
CA ALA A 294 -1.87 -18.21 16.93
C ALA A 294 -1.09 -17.02 16.32
N VAL A 295 -0.68 -16.03 17.12
CA VAL A 295 0.20 -14.92 16.68
C VAL A 295 1.51 -15.49 16.13
N ARG A 296 1.89 -15.06 14.92
CA ARG A 296 3.10 -15.55 14.25
C ARG A 296 4.06 -14.43 13.91
N PRO A 297 5.34 -14.58 14.28
CA PRO A 297 6.37 -13.66 13.86
C PRO A 297 6.75 -13.95 12.40
N TRP A 298 5.90 -13.58 11.45
CA TRP A 298 6.17 -13.77 10.02
C TRP A 298 7.31 -12.86 9.52
N ALA A 299 7.48 -11.71 10.18
CA ALA A 299 8.46 -10.70 9.83
C ALA A 299 9.77 -10.82 10.64
N ALA A 300 9.89 -11.78 11.55
CA ALA A 300 11.14 -12.00 12.28
C ALA A 300 12.22 -12.51 11.32
N GLY A 301 13.29 -11.75 11.16
CA GLY A 301 14.41 -12.10 10.25
C GLY A 301 14.24 -11.61 8.81
N LEU A 302 13.36 -10.64 8.54
CA LEU A 302 13.48 -9.86 7.30
C LEU A 302 14.76 -9.04 7.38
N ASP A 303 15.76 -9.45 6.62
CA ASP A 303 17.02 -8.73 6.52
C ASP A 303 16.96 -7.67 5.42
N ARG A 304 17.89 -6.71 5.49
CA ARG A 304 18.20 -5.85 4.36
C ARG A 304 18.88 -6.71 3.30
N LEU A 305 18.22 -6.85 2.16
CA LEU A 305 18.77 -7.61 1.05
C LEU A 305 19.67 -6.70 0.21
N PRO A 306 20.77 -7.24 -0.36
CA PRO A 306 21.65 -6.44 -1.20
C PRO A 306 20.93 -6.06 -2.50
N GLY A 307 20.89 -4.76 -2.80
CA GLY A 307 20.54 -4.26 -4.13
C GLY A 307 21.72 -4.36 -5.10
N ARG A 308 21.46 -4.24 -6.41
CA ARG A 308 22.52 -4.03 -7.42
C ARG A 308 23.05 -2.61 -7.32
N VAL A 309 24.30 -2.34 -7.71
CA VAL A 309 24.78 -0.95 -7.83
C VAL A 309 23.99 -0.23 -8.93
N ALA A 310 23.50 0.98 -8.65
CA ALA A 310 22.91 1.86 -9.67
C ALA A 310 23.49 3.27 -9.51
N ALA A 311 23.68 3.96 -10.64
CA ALA A 311 24.17 5.33 -10.66
C ALA A 311 23.11 6.31 -10.11
N GLU A 312 23.57 7.43 -9.57
CA GLU A 312 22.67 8.55 -9.26
C GLU A 312 22.10 9.14 -10.56
N PRO A 313 20.79 9.43 -10.62
CA PRO A 313 20.18 10.09 -11.77
C PRO A 313 20.74 11.51 -11.92
N SER A 314 20.91 11.96 -13.16
CA SER A 314 21.38 13.32 -13.45
C SER A 314 20.35 14.37 -13.06
N ASP A 315 20.79 15.59 -12.77
CA ASP A 315 19.88 16.71 -12.49
C ASP A 315 18.93 17.01 -13.66
N ILE A 316 19.36 16.73 -14.90
CA ILE A 316 18.51 16.85 -16.09
C ILE A 316 17.34 15.88 -16.01
N THR A 317 17.61 14.63 -15.60
CA THR A 317 16.59 13.58 -15.43
C THR A 317 15.58 13.98 -14.36
N ARG A 318 16.06 14.44 -13.20
CA ARG A 318 15.17 14.91 -12.11
C ARG A 318 14.32 16.10 -12.54
N ARG A 319 14.89 17.12 -13.21
CA ARG A 319 14.12 18.28 -13.69
C ARG A 319 13.05 17.91 -14.73
N ALA A 320 13.36 16.99 -15.64
CA ALA A 320 12.40 16.51 -16.63
C ALA A 320 11.22 15.78 -15.95
N LEU A 321 11.53 14.89 -15.00
CA LEU A 321 10.50 14.21 -14.21
C LEU A 321 9.66 15.19 -13.40
N ALA A 322 10.30 16.18 -12.74
CA ALA A 322 9.60 17.20 -11.95
C ALA A 322 8.59 17.99 -12.80
N THR A 323 8.97 18.33 -14.02
CA THR A 323 8.09 19.06 -14.96
C THR A 323 6.91 18.19 -15.40
N ALA A 324 7.14 16.90 -15.66
CA ALA A 324 6.09 15.97 -16.04
C ALA A 324 5.08 15.72 -14.89
N GLU A 325 5.58 15.47 -13.68
CA GLU A 325 4.78 15.30 -12.47
C GLU A 325 3.95 16.55 -12.14
N ASP A 326 4.56 17.74 -12.23
CA ASP A 326 3.88 19.00 -11.98
C ASP A 326 2.78 19.26 -13.02
N SER A 327 3.05 18.97 -14.30
CA SER A 327 2.05 19.11 -15.36
C SER A 327 0.82 18.22 -15.13
N LEU A 328 1.03 16.95 -14.73
CA LEU A 328 -0.06 16.05 -14.40
C LEU A 328 -0.80 16.53 -13.14
N LEU A 329 -0.08 16.93 -12.09
CA LEU A 329 -0.69 17.40 -10.85
C LEU A 329 -1.55 18.66 -11.09
N GLN A 330 -1.07 19.62 -11.87
CA GLN A 330 -1.85 20.81 -12.22
C GLN A 330 -3.15 20.45 -12.95
N ALA A 331 -3.12 19.49 -13.88
CA ALA A 331 -4.30 19.03 -14.58
C ALA A 331 -5.31 18.32 -13.65
N LEU A 332 -4.82 17.44 -12.76
CA LEU A 332 -5.65 16.76 -11.75
C LEU A 332 -6.29 17.73 -10.75
N LEU A 333 -5.65 18.87 -10.49
CA LEU A 333 -6.18 19.94 -9.65
C LEU A 333 -7.09 20.91 -10.42
N GLY A 334 -7.29 20.72 -11.73
CA GLY A 334 -8.09 21.60 -12.57
C GLY A 334 -7.46 22.97 -12.82
N LEU A 335 -6.14 23.10 -12.64
CA LEU A 335 -5.38 24.33 -12.87
C LEU A 335 -4.95 24.48 -14.34
N SER A 336 -4.88 23.37 -15.06
CA SER A 336 -4.53 23.29 -16.48
C SER A 336 -5.33 22.19 -17.18
N GLY A 337 -5.22 22.11 -18.52
CA GLY A 337 -5.74 20.98 -19.28
C GLY A 337 -4.85 19.72 -19.14
N PRO A 338 -5.36 18.52 -19.50
CA PRO A 338 -4.57 17.30 -19.53
C PRO A 338 -3.28 17.46 -20.34
N PRO A 339 -2.11 16.99 -19.85
CA PRO A 339 -0.88 17.02 -20.65
C PRO A 339 -1.00 16.16 -21.91
N PRO A 340 -0.21 16.43 -22.97
CA PRO A 340 -0.24 15.64 -24.20
C PRO A 340 -0.08 14.14 -23.94
N GLY A 341 -0.88 13.32 -24.65
CA GLY A 341 -0.85 11.86 -24.57
C GLY A 341 -1.70 11.25 -23.45
N PHE A 342 -2.14 12.04 -22.46
CA PHE A 342 -3.06 11.54 -21.44
C PHE A 342 -4.50 11.43 -21.97
N ASP A 343 -5.22 10.41 -21.50
CA ASP A 343 -6.67 10.29 -21.71
C ASP A 343 -7.41 11.35 -20.88
N GLU A 344 -8.07 12.29 -21.58
CA GLU A 344 -8.76 13.42 -20.95
C GLU A 344 -9.85 12.99 -19.97
N HIS A 345 -10.60 11.94 -20.30
CA HIS A 345 -11.67 11.43 -19.46
C HIS A 345 -11.10 10.82 -18.16
N ARG A 346 -10.02 10.05 -18.26
CA ARG A 346 -9.35 9.48 -17.09
C ARG A 346 -8.71 10.53 -16.20
N VAL A 347 -8.12 11.57 -16.78
CA VAL A 347 -7.59 12.71 -16.02
C VAL A 347 -8.73 13.41 -15.28
N ALA A 348 -9.89 13.63 -15.91
CA ALA A 348 -11.05 14.21 -15.25
C ALA A 348 -11.58 13.33 -14.10
N VAL A 349 -11.69 12.02 -14.30
CA VAL A 349 -12.11 11.07 -13.23
C VAL A 349 -11.11 11.06 -12.07
N ALA A 350 -9.82 11.00 -12.37
CA ALA A 350 -8.77 11.03 -11.36
C ALA A 350 -8.74 12.36 -10.60
N GLY A 351 -8.93 13.50 -11.29
CA GLY A 351 -9.04 14.82 -10.67
C GLY A 351 -10.24 14.94 -9.75
N ALA A 352 -11.41 14.43 -10.16
CA ALA A 352 -12.60 14.38 -9.32
C ALA A 352 -12.38 13.52 -8.05
N ALA A 353 -11.76 12.34 -8.22
CA ALA A 353 -11.41 11.48 -7.10
C ALA A 353 -10.41 12.15 -6.13
N LEU A 354 -9.41 12.85 -6.68
CA LEU A 354 -8.43 13.62 -5.89
C LEU A 354 -9.11 14.74 -5.11
N ALA A 355 -9.97 15.53 -5.76
CA ALA A 355 -10.74 16.60 -5.10
C ALA A 355 -11.58 16.07 -3.94
N HIS A 356 -12.26 14.93 -4.14
CA HIS A 356 -13.03 14.27 -3.10
C HIS A 356 -12.15 13.82 -1.91
N LYS A 357 -11.02 13.17 -2.19
CA LYS A 357 -10.06 12.73 -1.16
C LYS A 357 -9.48 13.92 -0.38
N ARG A 358 -9.11 15.01 -1.05
CA ARG A 358 -8.63 16.24 -0.42
C ARG A 358 -9.68 16.86 0.50
N ALA A 359 -10.94 16.96 0.05
CA ALA A 359 -12.02 17.48 0.87
C ALA A 359 -12.21 16.65 2.16
N HIS A 360 -12.07 15.33 2.09
CA HIS A 360 -12.14 14.45 3.27
C HIS A 360 -10.96 14.66 4.23
N THR A 361 -9.74 14.81 3.72
CA THR A 361 -8.55 15.09 4.54
C THR A 361 -8.68 16.43 5.27
N HIS A 362 -9.09 17.50 4.58
CA HIS A 362 -9.34 18.79 5.21
C HIS A 362 -10.45 18.74 6.26
N THR A 363 -11.52 17.99 6.00
CA THR A 363 -12.60 17.81 6.98
C THR A 363 -12.13 17.04 8.22
N LYS A 364 -11.37 15.95 8.07
CA LYS A 364 -10.78 15.19 9.18
C LYS A 364 -9.79 16.04 10.00
N MET A 365 -8.96 16.84 9.35
CA MET A 365 -8.04 17.78 10.02
C MET A 365 -8.79 18.86 10.81
N GLY A 366 -9.82 19.46 10.21
CA GLY A 366 -10.66 20.47 10.87
C GLY A 366 -11.43 19.91 12.07
N LEU A 367 -11.94 18.67 11.99
CA LEU A 367 -12.61 18.01 13.11
C LEU A 367 -11.62 17.67 14.24
N ARG A 368 -10.41 17.19 13.91
CA ARG A 368 -9.34 16.94 14.90
C ARG A 368 -8.87 18.22 15.58
N ALA A 369 -8.76 19.33 14.85
CA ALA A 369 -8.43 20.64 15.43
C ALA A 369 -9.52 21.12 16.40
N LYS A 370 -10.80 21.04 16.00
CA LYS A 370 -11.94 21.40 16.87
C LYS A 370 -12.05 20.51 18.11
N LEU A 371 -11.79 19.21 18.00
CA LEU A 371 -11.77 18.30 19.15
C LEU A 371 -10.62 18.65 20.10
N ARG A 372 -9.42 18.97 19.57
CA ARG A 372 -8.29 19.43 20.39
C ARG A 372 -8.63 20.71 21.16
N GLU A 373 -9.24 21.70 20.53
CA GLU A 373 -9.67 22.93 21.22
C GLU A 373 -10.73 22.66 22.30
N LYS A 374 -11.71 21.79 22.00
CA LYS A 374 -12.80 21.44 22.92
C LYS A 374 -12.33 20.67 24.16
N PHE A 375 -11.28 19.86 24.03
CA PHE A 375 -10.71 19.08 25.14
C PHE A 375 -9.48 19.72 25.79
N ALA A 376 -8.87 20.75 25.19
CA ALA A 376 -7.84 21.56 25.83
C ALA A 376 -8.37 22.44 26.98
N HIS A 377 -9.69 22.67 27.05
CA HIS A 377 -10.34 23.57 28.01
C HIS A 377 -11.18 22.83 29.06
N LYS A 378 -10.96 21.54 29.32
CA LYS A 378 -11.47 20.95 30.57
C LYS A 378 -10.43 21.21 31.66
N PRO A 379 -10.58 22.24 32.52
CA PRO A 379 -9.82 22.26 33.76
C PRO A 379 -10.17 20.98 34.51
N THR A 380 -9.14 20.30 35.01
CA THR A 380 -9.29 19.29 36.05
C THR A 380 -9.88 19.99 37.27
N SER A 381 -11.20 20.09 37.35
CA SER A 381 -11.91 20.37 38.59
C SER A 381 -11.76 19.12 39.45
N GLY A 382 -10.90 19.20 40.46
CA GLY A 382 -10.50 18.08 41.30
C GLY A 382 -11.61 17.57 42.22
N VAL A 383 -11.39 16.36 42.73
CA VAL A 383 -11.36 15.95 44.15
C VAL A 383 -10.41 14.77 44.25
#